data_AF-A0A6J8EKL2-F1
#
_entry.id   AF-A0A6J8EKL2-F1
#
_cell.length_a   1.000
_cell.length_b   1.000
_cell.length_c   1.000
_cell.angle_alpha   90.00
_cell.angle_beta   90.00
_cell.angle_gamma   90.00
#
_symmetry.space_group_name_H-M   'P 1'
#
loop_
_entity.id
_entity.type
_entity.pdbx_description
1 polymer ?
#
loop_
_entity_poly.entity_id
_entity_poly.type
_entity_poly.pdbx_seq_one_letter_code
_entity_poly.pdbx_strand_id
1 'polypeptide(L)'
;MTDYRCSPGGFVFEEAMKKDFLQCGYIMIRNLLDQEEVKKIRTSLENSEDLQKNAFGVDDDNGKTSKLVIWKHPGNDVTGMLGRCEKVVSTCEKLLDGEVYHYHTKLMMKEPFTGGSFIWHQDYGYWYHNGFLTPDMMTVFFHLDKCIKENGCLEVPDSAIRECTNLDCTGKDFMDPKKDNNIKYTEDKSKAS
;
A
#
# COMPACT_ATOMS: atom_id res chain seq x y z
N MET A 1 -3.73 6.82 15.24
CA MET A 1 -3.69 5.53 14.53
C MET A 1 -4.35 4.47 15.39
N THR A 2 -5.54 4.04 14.99
CA THR A 2 -6.25 2.92 15.60
C THR A 2 -5.78 1.66 14.90
N ASP A 3 -5.27 0.70 15.67
CA ASP A 3 -4.88 -0.61 15.16
C ASP A 3 -6.06 -1.57 15.32
N TYR A 4 -6.59 -2.05 14.21
CA TYR A 4 -7.57 -3.14 14.19
C TYR A 4 -6.87 -4.49 14.18
N ARG A 5 -7.57 -5.57 14.52
CA ARG A 5 -6.96 -6.89 14.59
C ARG A 5 -7.89 -7.99 14.13
N CYS A 6 -7.39 -8.89 13.29
CA CYS A 6 -8.06 -10.14 13.00
C CYS A 6 -7.86 -11.11 14.17
N SER A 7 -8.97 -11.68 14.65
CA SER A 7 -8.97 -12.67 15.72
C SER A 7 -8.76 -14.08 15.15
N PRO A 8 -8.36 -15.08 15.97
CA PRO A 8 -8.33 -16.48 15.53
C PRO A 8 -9.69 -17.02 15.08
N GLY A 9 -10.79 -16.43 15.55
CA GLY A 9 -12.16 -16.80 15.16
C GLY A 9 -12.64 -16.15 13.86
N GLY A 10 -11.79 -15.34 13.22
CA GLY A 10 -12.10 -14.64 11.97
C GLY A 10 -11.89 -13.13 12.06
N PHE A 11 -12.09 -12.49 10.91
CA PHE A 11 -12.06 -11.03 10.75
C PHE A 11 -13.49 -10.51 10.60
N VAL A 12 -13.82 -9.48 11.37
CA VAL A 12 -15.11 -8.79 11.29
C VAL A 12 -14.83 -7.32 11.06
N PHE A 13 -15.52 -6.76 10.06
CA PHE A 13 -15.45 -5.32 9.79
C PHE A 13 -16.19 -4.55 10.88
N GLU A 14 -15.58 -3.47 11.37
CA GLU A 14 -16.18 -2.55 12.34
C GLU A 14 -16.46 -1.21 11.67
N GLU A 15 -17.61 -0.59 11.94
CA GLU A 15 -17.94 0.73 11.39
C GLU A 15 -16.91 1.83 11.76
N ALA A 16 -16.21 1.65 12.88
CA ALA A 16 -15.09 2.49 13.27
C ALA A 16 -13.96 2.50 12.22
N MET A 17 -13.72 1.37 11.53
CA MET A 17 -12.72 1.26 10.47
C MET A 17 -13.03 2.22 9.33
N LYS A 18 -14.29 2.33 8.92
CA LYS A 18 -14.70 3.25 7.85
C LYS A 18 -14.49 4.70 8.26
N LYS A 19 -14.88 5.04 9.48
CA LYS A 19 -14.69 6.40 10.02
C LYS A 19 -13.20 6.78 10.05
N ASP A 20 -12.36 5.90 10.58
CA ASP A 20 -10.92 6.13 10.68
C ASP A 20 -10.25 6.19 9.29
N PHE A 21 -10.69 5.33 8.37
CA PHE A 21 -10.24 5.37 6.98
C PHE A 21 -10.55 6.73 6.34
N LEU A 22 -11.79 7.20 6.41
CA LEU A 22 -12.20 8.48 5.86
C LEU A 22 -11.49 9.68 6.51
N GLN A 23 -11.13 9.57 7.80
CA GLN A 23 -10.47 10.64 8.53
C GLN A 23 -8.95 10.69 8.29
N CYS A 24 -8.27 9.54 8.38
CA CYS A 24 -6.80 9.45 8.34
C CYS A 24 -6.26 9.14 6.94
N GLY A 25 -7.09 8.54 6.10
CA GLY A 25 -6.74 8.04 4.77
C GLY A 25 -6.14 6.65 4.72
N TYR A 26 -6.06 5.97 5.86
CA TYR A 26 -5.61 4.59 5.96
C TYR A 26 -6.14 3.95 7.25
N ILE A 27 -6.16 2.62 7.28
CA ILE A 27 -6.35 1.81 8.49
C ILE A 27 -5.30 0.71 8.52
N MET A 28 -4.93 0.26 9.72
CA MET A 28 -4.03 -0.88 9.91
C MET A 28 -4.80 -2.04 10.53
N ILE A 29 -4.77 -3.21 9.86
CA ILE A 29 -5.35 -4.44 10.38
C ILE A 29 -4.23 -5.43 10.67
N ARG A 30 -3.97 -5.66 11.97
CA ARG A 30 -2.96 -6.62 12.42
C ARG A 30 -3.48 -8.05 12.32
N ASN A 31 -2.57 -8.97 12.04
CA ASN A 31 -2.84 -10.40 11.95
C ASN A 31 -3.91 -10.77 10.91
N LEU A 32 -4.15 -9.94 9.90
CA LEU A 32 -5.06 -10.26 8.80
C LEU A 32 -4.65 -11.57 8.11
N LEU A 33 -3.34 -11.81 8.04
CA LEU A 33 -2.73 -13.08 7.70
C LEU A 33 -2.00 -13.65 8.93
N ASP A 34 -2.06 -14.96 9.10
CA ASP A 34 -1.24 -15.66 10.08
C ASP A 34 0.19 -15.90 9.58
N GLN A 35 1.07 -16.38 10.47
CA GLN A 35 2.49 -16.57 10.14
C GLN A 35 2.72 -17.68 9.09
N GLU A 36 1.86 -18.70 9.03
CA GLU A 36 1.96 -19.77 8.05
C GLU A 36 1.48 -19.31 6.67
N GLU A 37 0.42 -18.48 6.62
CA GLU A 37 -0.04 -17.80 5.40
C GLU A 37 1.06 -16.88 4.84
N VAL A 38 1.65 -16.02 5.68
CA VAL A 38 2.75 -15.13 5.27
C VAL A 38 3.94 -15.93 4.77
N LYS A 39 4.31 -17.02 5.46
CA LYS A 39 5.41 -17.89 5.03
C LYS A 39 5.15 -18.53 3.67
N LYS A 40 3.94 -19.05 3.42
CA LYS A 40 3.56 -19.62 2.12
C LYS A 40 3.63 -18.58 0.99
N ILE A 41 3.13 -17.38 1.24
CA ILE A 41 3.19 -16.27 0.26
C ILE A 41 4.64 -15.94 -0.05
N ARG A 42 5.46 -15.73 0.98
CA ARG A 42 6.88 -15.41 0.83
C ARG A 42 7.63 -16.49 0.05
N THR A 43 7.48 -17.77 0.41
CA THR A 43 8.13 -18.88 -0.30
C THR A 43 7.69 -18.97 -1.75
N SER A 44 6.41 -18.71 -2.06
CA SER A 44 5.95 -18.69 -3.46
C SER A 44 6.55 -17.54 -4.27
N LEU A 45 6.73 -16.37 -3.65
CA LEU A 45 7.31 -15.20 -4.30
C LEU A 45 8.82 -15.37 -4.52
N GLU A 46 9.54 -15.87 -3.51
CA GLU A 46 10.99 -16.12 -3.57
C GLU A 46 11.36 -17.19 -4.62
N ASN A 47 10.49 -18.19 -4.82
CA ASN A 47 10.72 -19.27 -5.78
C ASN A 47 10.18 -18.98 -7.19
N SER A 48 9.57 -17.81 -7.43
CA SER A 48 9.02 -17.48 -8.74
C SER A 48 10.11 -16.89 -9.66
N GLU A 49 10.61 -17.72 -10.57
CA GLU A 49 11.54 -17.26 -11.60
C GLU A 49 10.95 -16.16 -12.49
N ASP A 50 9.64 -16.23 -12.77
CA ASP A 50 8.97 -15.25 -13.62
C ASP A 50 8.91 -13.87 -12.96
N LEU A 51 8.68 -13.81 -11.64
CA LEU A 51 8.74 -12.53 -10.91
C LEU A 51 10.15 -11.96 -10.93
N GLN A 52 11.19 -12.79 -10.76
CA GLN A 52 12.58 -12.33 -10.82
C GLN A 52 12.96 -11.81 -12.21
N LYS A 53 12.50 -12.47 -13.29
CA LYS A 53 12.75 -12.07 -14.67
C LYS A 53 12.03 -10.76 -15.05
N ASN A 54 10.84 -10.53 -14.52
CA ASN A 54 10.04 -9.34 -14.82
C ASN A 54 10.27 -8.17 -13.84
N ALA A 55 11.21 -8.31 -12.90
CA ALA A 55 11.58 -7.24 -11.99
C ALA A 55 12.37 -6.14 -12.71
N PHE A 56 11.98 -4.89 -12.52
CA PHE A 56 12.73 -3.73 -12.99
C PHE A 56 13.23 -2.90 -11.82
N GLY A 57 14.33 -2.18 -12.04
CA GLY A 57 14.92 -1.29 -11.05
C GLY A 57 14.12 0.02 -10.93
N VAL A 58 13.92 0.46 -9.70
CA VAL A 58 13.43 1.79 -9.34
C VAL A 58 14.55 2.47 -8.57
N ASP A 59 15.19 3.44 -9.22
CA ASP A 59 16.27 4.21 -8.64
C ASP A 59 15.71 5.26 -7.66
N ASP A 60 16.43 5.48 -6.57
CA ASP A 60 16.21 6.60 -5.68
C ASP A 60 17.15 7.77 -5.99
N ASP A 61 16.86 8.93 -5.42
CA ASP A 61 17.66 10.16 -5.59
C ASP A 61 19.08 10.04 -5.00
N ASN A 62 19.41 8.94 -4.30
CA ASN A 62 20.69 8.69 -3.65
C ASN A 62 21.53 7.61 -4.36
N GLY A 63 21.12 7.18 -5.57
CA GLY A 63 21.85 6.19 -6.38
C GLY A 63 21.70 4.75 -5.90
N LYS A 64 20.65 4.44 -5.14
CA LYS A 64 20.25 3.09 -4.75
C LYS A 64 19.07 2.61 -5.58
N THR A 65 19.00 1.31 -5.86
CA THR A 65 17.96 0.72 -6.70
C THR A 65 17.15 -0.31 -5.91
N SER A 66 15.83 -0.14 -5.87
CA SER A 66 14.88 -1.15 -5.39
C SER A 66 14.33 -1.94 -6.58
N LYS A 67 13.96 -3.22 -6.38
CA LYS A 67 13.32 -4.01 -7.44
C LYS A 67 11.80 -3.94 -7.29
N LEU A 68 11.11 -3.71 -8.41
CA LEU A 68 9.66 -3.67 -8.48
C LEU A 68 9.17 -4.62 -9.57
N VAL A 69 8.12 -5.39 -9.25
CA VAL A 69 7.37 -6.18 -10.23
C VAL A 69 5.92 -5.74 -10.17
N ILE A 70 5.29 -5.53 -11.33
CA ILE A 70 3.89 -5.12 -11.44
C ILE A 70 3.17 -6.05 -12.39
N TRP A 71 1.99 -6.55 -12.01
CA TRP A 71 1.13 -7.35 -12.87
C TRP A 71 -0.35 -7.01 -12.66
N LYS A 72 -1.15 -7.11 -13.72
CA LYS A 72 -2.57 -6.74 -13.72
C LYS A 72 -3.53 -7.91 -13.59
N HIS A 73 -3.11 -9.10 -14.01
CA HIS A 73 -3.97 -10.27 -13.97
C HIS A 73 -3.68 -11.07 -12.69
N PRO A 74 -4.65 -11.18 -11.77
CA PRO A 74 -4.46 -12.00 -10.58
C PRO A 74 -4.45 -13.46 -11.02
N GLY A 75 -3.28 -14.10 -10.97
CA GLY A 75 -3.10 -15.51 -11.34
C GLY A 75 -3.86 -16.46 -10.42
N ASN A 76 -3.67 -17.78 -10.62
CA ASN A 76 -4.18 -18.82 -9.71
C ASN A 76 -3.16 -19.18 -8.61
N ASP A 77 -2.12 -18.38 -8.45
CA ASP A 77 -1.12 -18.52 -7.39
C ASP A 77 -1.60 -17.89 -6.06
N VAL A 78 -0.77 -18.01 -5.03
CA VAL A 78 -1.07 -17.48 -3.68
C VAL A 78 -1.26 -15.96 -3.66
N THR A 79 -0.65 -15.22 -4.59
CA THR A 79 -0.78 -13.75 -4.67
C THR A 79 -2.12 -13.34 -5.27
N GLY A 80 -2.57 -14.08 -6.29
CA GLY A 80 -3.90 -13.90 -6.88
C GLY A 80 -5.00 -14.33 -5.92
N MET A 81 -4.78 -15.40 -5.14
CA MET A 81 -5.68 -15.80 -4.05
C MET A 81 -5.75 -14.72 -2.97
N LEU A 82 -4.63 -14.11 -2.59
CA LEU A 82 -4.60 -13.03 -1.59
C LEU A 82 -5.43 -11.82 -2.03
N GLY A 83 -5.28 -11.39 -3.29
CA GLY A 83 -6.05 -10.28 -3.85
C GLY A 83 -7.55 -10.53 -3.97
N ARG A 84 -7.99 -11.79 -3.92
CA ARG A 84 -9.40 -12.20 -4.01
C ARG A 84 -9.96 -12.77 -2.70
N CYS A 85 -9.19 -12.74 -1.61
CA CYS A 85 -9.67 -13.35 -0.37
C CYS A 85 -10.81 -12.50 0.22
N GLU A 86 -11.83 -13.18 0.78
CA GLU A 86 -13.07 -12.55 1.25
C GLU A 86 -12.80 -11.42 2.24
N LYS A 87 -11.86 -11.61 3.18
CA LYS A 87 -11.47 -10.59 4.16
C LYS A 87 -11.03 -9.28 3.50
N VAL A 88 -10.34 -9.36 2.36
CA VAL A 88 -9.83 -8.19 1.63
C VAL A 88 -10.95 -7.58 0.81
N VAL A 89 -11.60 -8.37 -0.04
CA VAL A 89 -12.65 -7.88 -0.96
C VAL A 89 -13.78 -7.23 -0.16
N SER A 90 -14.32 -7.91 0.85
CA SER A 90 -15.41 -7.39 1.67
C SER A 90 -15.04 -6.14 2.48
N THR A 91 -13.76 -5.97 2.86
CA THR A 91 -13.29 -4.75 3.52
C THR A 91 -13.25 -3.60 2.53
N CYS A 92 -12.67 -3.83 1.35
CA CYS A 92 -12.57 -2.82 0.30
C CYS A 92 -13.95 -2.35 -0.17
N GLU A 93 -14.90 -3.26 -0.38
CA GLU A 93 -16.26 -2.91 -0.78
C GLU A 93 -16.97 -2.03 0.25
N LYS A 94 -16.79 -2.31 1.55
CA LYS A 94 -17.36 -1.50 2.64
C LYS A 94 -16.70 -0.13 2.79
N LEU A 95 -15.40 -0.03 2.50
CA LEU A 95 -14.67 1.23 2.57
C LEU A 95 -14.95 2.13 1.35
N LEU A 96 -15.13 1.54 0.17
CA LEU A 96 -15.39 2.25 -1.09
C LEU A 96 -16.88 2.38 -1.46
N ASP A 97 -17.78 1.77 -0.69
CA ASP A 97 -19.22 1.77 -0.94
C ASP A 97 -19.65 1.23 -2.31
N GLY A 98 -18.98 0.18 -2.80
CA GLY A 98 -19.29 -0.43 -4.08
C GLY A 98 -18.52 -1.72 -4.36
N GLU A 99 -18.87 -2.39 -5.46
CA GLU A 99 -18.13 -3.56 -5.94
C GLU A 99 -16.70 -3.17 -6.34
N VAL A 100 -15.74 -4.03 -6.01
CA VAL A 100 -14.33 -3.77 -6.29
C VAL A 100 -13.78 -4.78 -7.29
N TYR A 101 -12.80 -4.34 -8.07
CA TYR A 101 -12.04 -5.22 -8.95
C TYR A 101 -10.55 -5.00 -8.75
N HIS A 102 -9.76 -6.03 -9.03
CA HIS A 102 -8.31 -5.95 -8.97
C HIS A 102 -7.75 -5.17 -10.17
N TYR A 103 -7.07 -4.06 -9.91
CA TYR A 103 -6.43 -3.27 -10.97
C TYR A 103 -4.99 -3.73 -11.27
N HIS A 104 -4.14 -3.76 -10.25
CA HIS A 104 -2.80 -4.34 -10.34
C HIS A 104 -2.28 -4.76 -8.96
N THR A 105 -1.28 -5.64 -8.97
CA THR A 105 -0.44 -5.95 -7.82
C THR A 105 0.96 -5.42 -8.07
N LYS A 106 1.57 -4.89 -7.02
CA LYS A 106 2.98 -4.49 -6.99
C LYS A 106 3.70 -5.34 -5.94
N LEU A 107 4.85 -5.91 -6.28
CA LEU A 107 5.79 -6.50 -5.33
C LEU A 107 7.01 -5.60 -5.23
N MET A 108 7.19 -4.98 -4.07
CA MET A 108 8.36 -4.17 -3.75
C MET A 108 9.39 -5.03 -3.04
N MET A 109 10.57 -5.19 -3.65
CA MET A 109 11.70 -5.93 -3.10
C MET A 109 12.80 -4.94 -2.74
N LYS A 110 12.95 -4.69 -1.44
CA LYS A 110 14.02 -3.86 -0.88
C LYS A 110 15.11 -4.79 -0.34
N GLU A 111 16.23 -4.85 -1.04
CA GLU A 111 17.40 -5.59 -0.58
C GLU A 111 18.00 -4.91 0.67
N PRO A 112 18.51 -5.67 1.64
CA PRO A 112 19.09 -5.11 2.84
C PRO A 112 20.28 -4.21 2.51
N PHE A 113 20.34 -3.04 3.15
CA PHE A 113 21.41 -2.02 3.02
C PHE A 113 21.52 -1.30 1.66
N THR A 114 20.98 -1.88 0.59
CA THR A 114 21.07 -1.36 -0.78
C THR A 114 19.74 -0.85 -1.36
N GLY A 115 18.61 -1.15 -0.74
CA GLY A 115 17.29 -0.70 -1.21
C GLY A 115 17.16 0.83 -1.25
N GLY A 116 16.69 1.34 -2.38
CA GLY A 116 16.38 2.76 -2.57
C GLY A 116 15.07 3.17 -1.93
N SER A 117 14.99 4.42 -1.47
CA SER A 117 13.77 5.00 -0.91
C SER A 117 12.74 5.27 -2.00
N PHE A 118 11.48 4.89 -1.78
CA PHE A 118 10.38 5.40 -2.61
C PHE A 118 10.16 6.87 -2.23
N ILE A 119 10.32 7.75 -3.21
CA ILE A 119 10.03 9.17 -3.04
C ILE A 119 8.55 9.36 -2.73
N TRP A 120 8.25 10.40 -1.98
CA TRP A 120 6.87 10.73 -1.65
C TRP A 120 6.07 11.00 -2.93
N HIS A 121 4.89 10.41 -3.02
CA HIS A 121 4.01 10.53 -4.18
C HIS A 121 2.55 10.21 -3.81
N GLN A 122 1.64 10.51 -4.73
CA GLN A 122 0.26 10.02 -4.68
C GLN A 122 0.05 9.05 -5.84
N ASP A 123 -0.35 7.81 -5.52
CA ASP A 123 -0.61 6.76 -6.51
C ASP A 123 -1.60 7.22 -7.62
N TYR A 124 -2.68 7.93 -7.23
CA TYR A 124 -3.72 8.38 -8.16
C TYR A 124 -3.20 9.31 -9.27
N GLY A 125 -2.15 10.10 -9.01
CA GLY A 125 -1.55 10.97 -10.02
C GLY A 125 -1.13 10.19 -11.27
N TYR A 126 -0.51 9.01 -11.07
CA TYR A 126 -0.17 8.11 -12.17
C TYR A 126 -1.41 7.46 -12.80
N TRP A 127 -2.42 7.10 -12.00
CA TRP A 127 -3.57 6.33 -12.49
C TRP A 127 -4.54 7.18 -13.29
N TYR A 128 -4.61 8.49 -13.03
CA TYR A 128 -5.38 9.40 -13.87
C TYR A 128 -4.92 9.33 -15.34
N HIS A 129 -3.61 9.32 -15.56
CA HIS A 129 -3.02 9.13 -16.90
C HIS A 129 -3.28 7.73 -17.51
N ASN A 130 -3.72 6.78 -16.70
CA ASN A 130 -4.11 5.44 -17.13
C ASN A 130 -5.63 5.32 -17.41
N GLY A 131 -6.37 6.43 -17.41
CA GLY A 131 -7.79 6.48 -17.79
C GLY A 131 -8.79 6.46 -16.63
N PHE A 132 -8.33 6.60 -15.38
CA PHE A 132 -9.21 6.68 -14.20
C PHE A 132 -9.64 8.13 -13.98
N LEU A 133 -10.95 8.39 -14.05
CA LEU A 133 -11.51 9.75 -13.95
C LEU A 133 -11.68 10.22 -12.50
N THR A 134 -11.87 9.29 -11.58
CA THR A 134 -12.09 9.55 -10.16
C THR A 134 -11.18 8.66 -9.31
N PRO A 135 -10.76 9.13 -8.11
CA PRO A 135 -9.90 8.37 -7.20
C PRO A 135 -10.68 7.31 -6.40
N ASP A 136 -11.67 6.65 -7.01
CA ASP A 136 -12.51 5.62 -6.38
C ASP A 136 -11.76 4.27 -6.34
N MET A 137 -10.59 4.29 -5.68
CA MET A 137 -9.62 3.21 -5.66
C MET A 137 -8.91 3.16 -4.30
N MET A 138 -8.41 1.99 -3.92
CA MET A 138 -7.58 1.87 -2.72
C MET A 138 -6.45 0.86 -2.90
N THR A 139 -5.37 1.07 -2.16
CA THR A 139 -4.24 0.13 -2.09
C THR A 139 -4.34 -0.69 -0.81
N VAL A 140 -4.22 -2.01 -0.92
CA VAL A 140 -4.05 -2.91 0.23
C VAL A 140 -2.59 -3.33 0.32
N PHE A 141 -1.92 -2.96 1.40
CA PHE A 141 -0.49 -3.22 1.59
C PHE A 141 -0.27 -4.39 2.57
N PHE A 142 0.29 -5.49 2.07
CA PHE A 142 0.65 -6.65 2.89
C PHE A 142 2.14 -6.62 3.26
N HIS A 143 2.43 -6.68 4.54
CA HIS A 143 3.80 -6.83 5.04
C HIS A 143 4.18 -8.31 5.02
N LEU A 144 5.16 -8.67 4.19
CA LEU A 144 5.69 -10.05 4.09
C LEU A 144 6.91 -10.28 4.99
N ASP A 145 7.50 -9.18 5.45
CA ASP A 145 8.61 -9.09 6.37
C ASP A 145 8.30 -8.08 7.49
N LYS A 146 9.19 -7.97 8.45
CA LYS A 146 9.02 -7.06 9.59
C LYS A 146 9.10 -5.62 9.10
N CYS A 147 8.00 -4.88 9.12
CA CYS A 147 7.95 -3.47 8.72
C CYS A 147 8.26 -2.55 9.91
N ILE A 148 9.47 -2.00 9.97
CA ILE A 148 9.96 -1.12 11.04
C ILE A 148 10.65 0.11 10.46
N LYS A 149 10.86 1.14 11.29
CA LYS A 149 11.50 2.38 10.83
C LYS A 149 12.90 2.12 10.28
N GLU A 150 13.64 1.20 10.90
CA GLU A 150 15.02 0.88 10.55
C GLU A 150 15.17 0.23 9.17
N ASN A 151 14.13 -0.41 8.62
CA ASN A 151 14.15 -0.98 7.27
C ASN A 151 13.34 -0.18 6.24
N GLY A 152 13.01 1.08 6.55
CA GLY A 152 12.32 1.97 5.62
C GLY A 152 10.87 1.55 5.38
N CYS A 153 10.13 1.35 6.47
CA CYS A 153 8.69 1.12 6.46
C CYS A 153 7.95 2.19 5.66
N LEU A 154 6.77 1.83 5.15
CA LEU A 154 5.87 2.80 4.52
C LEU A 154 5.48 3.89 5.54
N GLU A 155 5.58 5.14 5.13
CA GLU A 155 5.10 6.29 5.87
C GLU A 155 3.87 6.87 5.16
N VAL A 156 2.78 7.06 5.92
CA VAL A 156 1.54 7.67 5.42
C VAL A 156 1.15 8.78 6.41
N PRO A 157 0.94 10.03 5.96
CA PRO A 157 0.48 11.08 6.85
C PRO A 157 -0.98 10.86 7.24
N ASP A 158 -1.38 11.24 8.46
CA ASP A 158 -2.76 11.15 8.98
C ASP A 158 -3.77 12.09 8.26
N SER A 159 -3.42 12.60 7.08
CA SER A 159 -4.23 13.43 6.17
C SER A 159 -4.15 12.94 4.72
N ALA A 160 -3.96 11.63 4.53
CA ALA A 160 -3.69 11.05 3.23
C ALA A 160 -4.91 11.02 2.29
N ILE A 161 -6.13 10.88 2.84
CA ILE A 161 -7.35 11.19 2.09
C ILE A 161 -7.54 12.69 2.10
N ARG A 162 -7.51 13.26 0.91
CA ARG A 162 -7.81 14.67 0.67
C ARG A 162 -8.88 14.76 -0.38
N GLU A 163 -9.74 15.75 -0.28
CA GLU A 163 -10.59 16.11 -1.41
C GLU A 163 -9.70 16.40 -2.62
N CYS A 164 -9.90 15.64 -3.69
CA CYS A 164 -9.26 15.91 -4.97
C CYS A 164 -9.99 17.10 -5.61
N THR A 165 -9.63 18.32 -5.20
CA THR A 165 -10.23 19.56 -5.72
C THR A 165 -9.60 20.02 -7.03
N ASN A 166 -8.42 19.50 -7.36
CA ASN A 166 -7.72 19.84 -8.59
C ASN A 166 -7.56 18.62 -9.51
N LEU A 167 -8.46 18.52 -10.50
CA LEU A 167 -8.54 17.47 -11.51
C LEU A 167 -7.51 17.60 -12.64
N ASP A 168 -6.74 18.69 -12.71
CA ASP A 168 -5.77 18.90 -13.80
C ASP A 168 -4.41 18.24 -13.59
N CYS A 169 -4.20 17.58 -12.44
CA CYS A 169 -2.98 16.85 -12.05
C CYS A 169 -1.65 17.62 -12.18
N THR A 170 -1.67 18.93 -12.47
CA THR A 170 -0.44 19.72 -12.65
C THR A 170 0.35 19.75 -11.34
N GLY A 171 1.60 19.29 -11.38
CA GLY A 171 2.49 19.28 -10.22
C GLY A 171 2.25 18.16 -9.20
N LYS A 172 1.53 17.09 -9.55
CA LYS A 172 1.22 15.97 -8.62
C LYS A 172 2.03 14.69 -8.82
N ASP A 173 2.97 14.67 -9.78
CA ASP A 173 3.71 13.46 -10.16
C ASP A 173 4.64 12.95 -9.05
N PHE A 174 5.13 13.85 -8.19
CA PHE A 174 5.96 13.56 -7.03
C PHE A 174 5.73 14.63 -5.96
N MET A 175 4.90 14.33 -4.97
CA MET A 175 4.64 15.27 -3.87
C MET A 175 5.48 14.93 -2.65
N ASP A 176 6.43 15.78 -2.28
CA ASP A 176 7.24 15.74 -1.06
C ASP A 176 6.59 16.59 0.06
N PRO A 177 6.11 15.98 1.16
CA PRO A 177 5.56 16.67 2.33
C PRO A 177 6.44 17.77 2.92
N LYS A 178 7.76 17.74 2.66
CA LYS A 178 8.71 18.74 3.13
C LYS A 178 8.85 19.94 2.18
N LYS A 179 8.40 19.83 0.93
CA LYS A 179 8.55 20.86 -0.12
C LYS A 179 7.22 21.38 -0.63
N ASP A 180 6.18 20.56 -0.64
CA ASP A 180 4.88 20.95 -1.14
C ASP A 180 4.05 21.66 -0.07
N ASN A 181 3.89 22.97 -0.26
CA ASN A 181 3.17 23.89 0.64
C ASN A 181 1.72 23.49 0.95
N ASN A 182 1.17 22.52 0.21
CA ASN A 182 -0.16 21.97 0.42
C ASN A 182 -0.17 20.81 1.43
N ILE A 183 0.98 20.33 1.92
CA ILE A 183 1.09 19.24 2.90
C ILE A 183 1.59 19.78 4.24
N LYS A 184 0.73 19.77 5.26
CA LYS A 184 1.13 20.09 6.64
C LYS A 184 1.56 18.81 7.36
N TYR A 185 2.86 18.55 7.39
CA TYR A 185 3.44 17.53 8.26
C TYR A 185 3.50 18.05 9.70
N THR A 186 2.82 17.40 10.63
CA THR A 186 3.02 17.64 12.07
C THR A 186 3.86 16.50 12.61
N GLU A 187 5.13 16.81 12.86
CA GLU A 187 6.08 15.88 13.46
C GLU A 187 5.71 15.71 14.94
N ASP A 188 4.93 14.68 15.27
CA ASP A 188 4.56 14.41 16.65
C ASP A 188 5.74 13.80 17.42
N LYS A 189 6.56 14.68 17.99
CA LYS A 189 7.74 14.34 18.81
C LYS A 189 7.38 13.69 20.15
N SER A 190 6.09 13.47 20.45
CA SER A 190 5.65 12.85 21.71
C SER A 190 5.68 11.32 21.71
N LYS A 191 5.94 10.65 20.57
CA LYS A 191 6.00 9.18 20.46
C LYS A 191 7.42 8.60 20.35
N ALA A 192 8.43 9.36 20.75
CA ALA A 192 9.80 8.88 20.88
C ALA A 192 10.14 8.62 22.36
N SER A 193 9.62 7.52 22.90
CA SER A 193 10.11 6.86 24.11
C SER A 193 9.76 5.38 24.06
#